data_AF-A0A7C1VV95-F1
#
_entry.id   AF-A0A7C1VV95-F1
#
_cell.length_a   1.000
_cell.length_b   1.000
_cell.length_c   1.000
_cell.angle_alpha   90.00
_cell.angle_beta   90.00
_cell.angle_gamma   90.00
#
_symmetry.space_group_name_H-M   'P 1'
#
loop_
_entity.id
_entity.type
_entity.pdbx_description
1 polymer ?
#
loop_
_entity_poly.entity_id
_entity_poly.type
_entity_poly.pdbx_seq_one_letter_code
_entity_poly.pdbx_strand_id
1 'polypeptide(L)'
;MGRVLIRKLDGYPVEYQSGRAPLGTLMKNAINAGLDPDDYKEKYITPSDYAILAENKIHKPIKDAKKAKKDAAIARLKIELNFKDKDFEDLKEALS
;
A
#
# COMPACT_ATOMS: atom_id res chain seq x y z
N MET A 1 2.48 -2.60 -22.12
CA MET A 1 1.81 -3.72 -21.42
C MET A 1 2.79 -4.32 -20.43
N GLY A 2 2.32 -4.72 -19.25
CA GLY A 2 3.07 -5.53 -18.29
C GLY A 2 2.20 -6.69 -17.81
N ARG A 3 2.67 -7.37 -16.77
CA ARG A 3 2.01 -8.51 -16.12
C ARG A 3 2.01 -8.30 -14.61
N VAL A 4 0.97 -8.76 -13.95
CA VAL A 4 0.82 -8.66 -12.50
C VAL A 4 0.31 -9.98 -11.93
N LEU A 5 0.87 -10.39 -10.81
CA LEU A 5 0.37 -11.47 -9.99
C LEU A 5 -0.51 -10.89 -8.89
N ILE A 6 -1.74 -11.36 -8.81
CA ILE A 6 -2.76 -10.83 -7.91
C ILE A 6 -3.28 -11.96 -7.04
N ARG A 7 -3.35 -11.73 -5.72
CA ARG A 7 -4.04 -12.62 -4.78
C ARG A 7 -5.54 -12.58 -5.02
N LYS A 8 -6.18 -13.73 -5.21
CA LYS A 8 -7.62 -13.84 -5.56
C LYS A 8 -8.52 -13.32 -4.45
N LEU A 9 -8.17 -13.59 -3.19
CA LEU A 9 -8.98 -13.26 -2.01
C LEU A 9 -9.32 -11.75 -1.91
N ASP A 10 -8.32 -10.88 -2.08
CA ASP A 10 -8.45 -9.45 -1.79
C ASP A 10 -7.99 -8.54 -2.94
N GLY A 11 -7.51 -9.13 -4.03
CA GLY A 11 -6.99 -8.39 -5.18
C GLY A 11 -5.65 -7.72 -4.91
N TYR A 12 -4.91 -8.13 -3.88
CA TYR A 12 -3.61 -7.54 -3.57
C TYR A 12 -2.58 -7.86 -4.67
N PRO A 13 -1.91 -6.83 -5.25
CA PRO A 13 -0.83 -7.06 -6.21
C PRO A 13 0.43 -7.52 -5.47
N VAL A 14 0.90 -8.71 -5.80
CA VAL A 14 2.07 -9.35 -5.17
C VAL A 14 3.34 -9.01 -5.91
N GLU A 15 3.30 -9.10 -7.23
CA GLU A 15 4.44 -8.85 -8.10
C GLU A 15 3.95 -8.19 -9.40
N TYR A 16 4.72 -7.23 -9.89
CA TYR A 16 4.53 -6.60 -11.19
C TYR A 16 5.82 -6.61 -11.98
N GLN A 17 5.74 -7.00 -13.24
CA GLN A 17 6.85 -6.92 -14.17
C GLN A 17 6.41 -6.18 -15.43
N SER A 18 7.19 -5.17 -15.80
CA SER A 18 7.03 -4.46 -17.06
C SER A 18 7.52 -5.32 -18.24
N GLY A 19 7.09 -4.98 -19.46
CA GLY A 19 7.51 -5.66 -20.69
C GLY A 19 6.53 -6.71 -21.21
N ARG A 20 6.89 -7.32 -22.35
CA ARG A 20 5.98 -8.11 -23.21
C ARG A 20 6.13 -9.63 -23.08
N ALA A 21 6.72 -10.13 -21.99
CA ALA A 21 6.80 -11.58 -21.79
C ALA A 21 5.40 -12.19 -21.60
N PRO A 22 5.19 -13.44 -22.02
CA PRO A 22 3.91 -14.12 -21.84
C PRO A 22 3.61 -14.34 -20.35
N LEU A 23 2.33 -14.57 -20.04
CA LEU A 23 1.90 -14.99 -18.72
C LEU A 23 2.50 -16.34 -18.35
N GLY A 24 2.67 -16.57 -17.05
CA GLY A 24 3.13 -17.81 -16.45
C GLY A 24 4.45 -17.66 -15.70
N THR A 25 5.27 -16.65 -16.03
CA THR A 25 6.54 -16.44 -15.35
C THR A 25 6.33 -16.01 -13.89
N LEU A 26 5.40 -15.09 -13.63
CA LEU A 26 5.12 -14.66 -12.26
C LEU A 26 4.50 -15.79 -11.44
N MET A 27 3.59 -16.55 -12.06
CA MET A 27 3.00 -17.72 -11.40
C MET A 27 4.05 -18.79 -11.07
N LYS A 28 4.96 -19.10 -12.00
CA LYS A 28 6.08 -20.04 -11.75
C LYS A 28 6.97 -19.56 -10.61
N ASN A 29 7.31 -18.28 -10.57
CA ASN A 29 8.10 -17.70 -9.48
C ASN A 29 7.38 -17.83 -8.14
N ALA A 30 6.07 -17.55 -8.11
CA ALA A 30 5.24 -17.69 -6.92
C ALA A 30 5.18 -19.13 -6.40
N ILE A 31 4.95 -20.10 -7.29
CA ILE A 31 4.95 -21.53 -6.94
C ILE A 31 6.33 -21.94 -6.39
N ASN A 32 7.41 -21.52 -7.04
CA ASN A 32 8.77 -21.79 -6.56
C ASN A 32 9.07 -21.14 -5.20
N ALA A 33 8.39 -20.05 -4.86
CA ALA A 33 8.45 -19.39 -3.56
C ALA A 33 7.53 -20.03 -2.49
N GLY A 34 6.83 -21.11 -2.81
CA GLY A 34 5.94 -21.83 -1.90
C GLY A 34 4.53 -21.26 -1.79
N LEU A 35 4.12 -20.41 -2.74
CA LEU A 35 2.73 -19.91 -2.80
C LEU A 35 1.82 -20.92 -3.49
N ASP A 36 0.61 -21.09 -2.95
CA ASP A 36 -0.42 -21.95 -3.56
C ASP A 36 -0.94 -21.30 -4.85
N PRO A 37 -0.79 -21.92 -6.04
CA PRO A 37 -1.27 -21.34 -7.29
C PRO A 37 -2.79 -21.08 -7.30
N ASP A 38 -3.57 -21.78 -6.47
CA ASP A 38 -5.02 -21.56 -6.39
C ASP A 38 -5.38 -20.24 -5.70
N ASP A 39 -4.47 -19.64 -4.94
CA ASP A 39 -4.68 -18.35 -4.28
C ASP A 39 -4.35 -17.15 -5.17
N TYR A 40 -3.70 -17.38 -6.33
CA TYR A 40 -3.18 -16.29 -7.16
C TYR A 40 -3.62 -16.40 -8.61
N LYS A 41 -3.62 -15.26 -9.30
CA LYS A 41 -3.82 -15.19 -10.75
C LYS A 41 -2.85 -14.22 -11.37
N GLU A 42 -2.27 -14.63 -12.50
CA GLU A 42 -1.47 -13.76 -13.33
C GLU A 42 -2.34 -13.16 -14.44
N LYS A 43 -2.20 -11.87 -14.71
CA LYS A 43 -2.90 -11.22 -15.84
C LYS A 43 -2.04 -10.14 -16.49
N TYR A 44 -2.34 -9.83 -17.74
CA TYR A 44 -1.81 -8.63 -18.36
C TYR A 44 -2.44 -7.39 -17.73
N ILE A 45 -1.66 -6.32 -17.66
CA ILE A 45 -2.10 -5.04 -17.11
C ILE A 45 -1.37 -3.89 -17.80
N THR A 46 -2.03 -2.75 -17.97
CA THR A 46 -1.36 -1.53 -18.42
C THR A 46 -0.59 -0.89 -17.26
N PRO A 47 0.46 -0.09 -17.52
CA PRO A 47 1.13 0.66 -16.46
C PRO A 47 0.19 1.57 -15.68
N SER A 48 -0.76 2.22 -16.36
CA SER A 48 -1.77 3.08 -15.74
C SER A 48 -2.71 2.30 -14.82
N ASP A 49 -3.21 1.14 -15.26
CA ASP A 49 -4.08 0.30 -14.43
C ASP A 49 -3.33 -0.25 -13.22
N TYR A 50 -2.04 -0.59 -13.39
CA TYR A 50 -1.21 -1.03 -12.28
C TYR A 50 -0.98 0.10 -11.26
N ALA A 51 -0.74 1.33 -11.71
CA ALA A 51 -0.59 2.47 -10.81
C ALA A 51 -1.85 2.70 -9.96
N ILE A 52 -3.04 2.60 -10.57
CA ILE A 52 -4.33 2.69 -9.87
C ILE A 52 -4.47 1.55 -8.86
N LEU A 53 -4.13 0.32 -9.26
CA LEU A 53 -4.20 -0.85 -8.37
C LEU A 53 -3.25 -0.71 -7.18
N ALA A 54 -1.99 -0.32 -7.41
CA ALA A 54 -0.97 -0.15 -6.39
C ALA A 54 -1.33 0.99 -5.41
N GLU A 55 -1.82 2.13 -5.91
CA GLU A 55 -2.28 3.21 -5.04
C GLU A 55 -3.40 2.73 -4.12
N ASN A 56 -4.40 2.03 -4.66
CA ASN A 56 -5.57 1.61 -3.88
C ASN A 56 -5.27 0.47 -2.90
N LYS A 57 -4.42 -0.49 -3.27
CA LYS A 57 -4.19 -1.72 -2.48
C LYS A 57 -2.94 -1.67 -1.60
N ILE A 58 -1.95 -0.84 -1.95
CA ILE A 58 -0.68 -0.75 -1.22
C ILE A 58 -0.54 0.65 -0.62
N HIS A 59 -0.44 1.69 -1.45
CA HIS A 59 0.05 2.98 -0.97
C HIS A 59 -0.95 3.71 -0.08
N LYS A 60 -2.23 3.78 -0.47
CA LYS A 60 -3.27 4.47 0.31
C LYS A 60 -3.47 3.84 1.69
N PRO A 61 -3.65 2.51 1.85
CA PRO A 61 -3.72 1.90 3.17
C PRO A 61 -2.50 2.18 4.05
N ILE A 62 -1.28 2.18 3.48
CA ILE A 62 -0.06 2.53 4.22
C ILE A 62 -0.06 4.00 4.64
N LYS A 63 -0.44 4.92 3.75
CA LYS A 63 -0.55 6.36 4.06
C LYS A 63 -1.57 6.60 5.16
N ASP A 64 -2.74 5.95 5.08
CA ASP A 64 -3.81 6.05 6.06
C ASP A 64 -3.37 5.50 7.42
N ALA A 65 -2.69 4.34 7.45
CA ALA A 65 -2.16 3.76 8.67
C ALA A 65 -1.06 4.65 9.31
N LYS A 66 -0.19 5.27 8.49
CA LYS A 66 0.82 6.22 8.98
C LYS A 66 0.16 7.48 9.55
N LYS A 67 -0.86 8.01 8.87
CA LYS A 67 -1.62 9.17 9.33
C LYS A 67 -2.31 8.87 10.66
N ALA A 68 -3.02 7.75 10.76
CA ALA A 68 -3.67 7.33 12.00
C ALA A 68 -2.69 7.18 13.17
N LYS A 69 -1.50 6.62 12.93
CA LYS A 69 -0.43 6.53 13.95
C LYS A 69 0.07 7.92 14.38
N LYS A 70 0.27 8.83 13.44
CA LYS A 70 0.69 10.22 13.73
C LYS A 70 -0.37 10.95 14.55
N ASP A 71 -1.63 10.86 14.13
CA ASP A 71 -2.76 11.52 14.80
C ASP A 71 -2.96 10.97 16.23
N ALA A 72 -2.80 9.65 16.42
CA ALA A 72 -2.84 9.04 17.74
C ALA A 72 -1.66 9.48 18.65
N ALA A 73 -0.46 9.63 18.09
CA ALA A 73 0.69 10.15 18.83
C ALA A 73 0.48 11.62 19.24
N ILE A 74 -0.04 12.45 18.34
CA ILE A 74 -0.42 13.84 18.63
C ILE A 74 -1.47 13.90 19.75
N ALA A 75 -2.51 13.07 19.68
CA ALA A 75 -3.54 13.03 20.71
C ALA A 75 -2.97 12.66 22.09
N ARG A 76 -2.05 11.69 22.15
CA ARG A 76 -1.34 11.33 23.39
C ARG A 76 -0.51 12.49 23.94
N LEU A 77 0.25 13.17 23.08
CA LEU A 77 1.06 14.32 23.49
C LEU A 77 0.21 15.48 24.03
N LYS A 78 -0.94 15.76 23.40
CA LYS A 78 -1.88 16.76 23.89
C LYS A 78 -2.37 16.44 25.31
N ILE A 79 -2.72 15.19 25.57
CA ILE A 79 -3.16 14.73 26.89
C ILE A 79 -2.02 14.82 27.91
N GLU A 80 -0.84 14.27 27.59
CA GLU A 80 0.30 14.19 28.51
C GLU A 80 0.83 15.57 28.91
N LEU A 81 0.87 16.49 27.96
CA LEU A 81 1.36 17.85 28.20
C LEU A 81 0.27 18.81 28.67
N ASN A 82 -0.97 18.34 28.85
CA ASN A 82 -2.16 19.15 29.16
C ASN A 82 -2.32 20.37 28.22
N PHE A 83 -1.90 20.21 26.96
CA PHE A 83 -2.02 21.26 25.96
C PHE A 83 -3.48 21.37 25.55
N LYS A 84 -4.03 22.59 25.58
CA LYS A 84 -5.31 22.86 24.91
C LYS A 84 -5.07 22.81 23.40
N ASP A 85 -6.11 22.49 22.62
CA ASP A 85 -5.98 22.36 21.17
C ASP A 85 -5.36 23.59 20.50
N LYS A 86 -5.67 24.79 21.02
CA LYS A 86 -5.12 26.07 20.55
C LYS A 86 -3.61 26.18 20.74
N ASP A 87 -3.09 25.79 21.90
CA ASP A 87 -1.66 25.87 22.22
C ASP A 87 -0.83 24.95 21.31
N PHE A 88 -1.42 23.83 20.87
CA PHE A 88 -0.74 22.89 19.97
C PHE A 88 -0.74 23.35 18.50
N GLU A 89 -1.82 23.98 18.04
CA GLU A 89 -1.84 24.58 16.70
C GLU A 89 -0.91 25.80 16.61
N ASP A 90 -0.90 26.66 17.63
CA ASP A 90 0.03 27.81 17.72
C ASP A 90 1.51 27.32 17.67
N LEU A 91 1.83 26.22 18.34
CA LEU A 91 3.17 25.61 18.30
C LEU A 91 3.52 25.04 16.91
N LYS A 92 2.56 24.40 16.23
CA LYS A 92 2.78 23.90 14.86
C LYS A 92 3.05 25.04 13.89
N GLU A 93 2.28 26.13 13.97
CA GLU A 93 2.48 27.31 13.13
C GLU A 93 3.86 27.95 13.37
N ALA A 94 4.29 28.03 14.63
CA ALA A 94 5.62 28.56 14.97
C ALA A 94 6.80 27.69 14.49
N LEU A 95 6.57 26.40 14.21
CA LEU A 95 7.58 25.45 13.77
C LEU A 95 7.52 25.13 12.27
N SER A 96 6.52 25.66 11.55
CA SER A 96 6.30 25.41 10.12
C SER A 96 6.93 26.48 9.24
#